data_AF-A0A975BI34-F1
#
_entry.id   AF-A0A975BI34-F1
#
_cell.length_a   1.000
_cell.length_b   1.000
_cell.length_c   1.000
_cell.angle_alpha   90.00
_cell.angle_beta   90.00
_cell.angle_gamma   90.00
#
_symmetry.space_group_name_H-M   'P 1'
#
loop_
_entity.id
_entity.type
_entity.pdbx_description
1 polymer ?
#
loop_
_entity_poly.entity_id
_entity_poly.type
_entity_poly.pdbx_seq_one_letter_code
_entity_poly.pdbx_strand_id
1 'polypeptide(L)'
;MRFQIDFKVLFFLIAILLCASLATAQDVTKPYTFSPNTPASAAEVNANFDVLYEQINKLTDKLGSAIVQVVSFQRNDAPCSNVVIRTDDTIPQKEEGTEFLSVTITPKSADSKLLIDVNAFGSVDGGLNITTALFKDSDPNALAAISVTAPGNDYRVPILLSHHMTAGTVSPITFKVRIGESQGYHFTLNGMGCNKLYGGVAASSIRVMEIEN
;
A
#
# COMPACT_ATOMS: atom_id res chain seq x y z
N MET A 1 9.71 -19.30 49.12
CA MET A 1 9.47 -18.38 47.98
C MET A 1 9.64 -19.19 46.70
N ARG A 2 8.54 -19.75 46.17
CA ARG A 2 8.55 -20.74 45.08
C ARG A 2 8.09 -19.99 43.82
N PHE A 3 9.02 -19.67 42.92
CA PHE A 3 8.69 -19.07 41.62
C PHE A 3 7.95 -20.12 40.78
N GLN A 4 6.63 -20.00 40.65
CA GLN A 4 5.88 -20.74 39.63
C GLN A 4 6.08 -20.01 38.30
N ILE A 5 6.91 -20.58 37.43
CA ILE A 5 6.94 -20.20 36.02
C ILE A 5 5.67 -20.80 35.40
N ASP A 6 4.77 -19.95 34.91
CA ASP A 6 3.56 -20.38 34.21
C ASP A 6 3.96 -21.08 32.90
N PHE A 7 3.73 -22.39 32.85
CA PHE A 7 4.02 -23.23 31.70
C PHE A 7 3.32 -22.75 30.42
N LYS A 8 2.20 -22.02 30.53
CA LYS A 8 1.50 -21.42 29.39
C LYS A 8 2.25 -20.24 28.79
N VAL A 9 2.91 -19.43 29.62
CA VAL A 9 3.75 -18.30 29.18
C VAL A 9 5.04 -18.82 28.53
N LEU A 10 5.62 -19.91 29.06
CA LEU A 10 6.80 -20.56 28.48
C LEU A 10 6.49 -21.19 27.11
N PHE A 11 5.31 -21.80 26.94
CA PHE A 11 4.89 -22.37 25.65
C PHE A 11 4.56 -21.30 24.60
N PHE A 12 4.01 -20.15 25.03
CA PHE A 12 3.75 -19.01 24.14
C PHE A 12 5.05 -18.33 23.67
N LEU A 13 6.07 -18.23 24.53
CA LEU A 13 7.40 -17.74 24.18
C LEU A 13 8.14 -18.68 23.20
N ILE A 14 7.99 -20.00 23.36
CA ILE A 14 8.56 -20.99 22.43
C ILE A 14 7.82 -20.99 21.07
N ALA A 15 6.50 -20.78 21.07
CA ALA A 15 5.70 -20.68 19.84
C ALA A 15 6.00 -19.39 19.04
N ILE A 16 6.29 -18.27 19.72
CA ILE A 16 6.70 -17.02 19.08
C ILE A 16 8.13 -17.14 18.51
N LEU A 17 9.02 -17.91 19.15
CA LEU A 17 10.36 -18.22 18.62
C LEU A 17 10.34 -19.19 17.43
N LEU A 18 9.32 -20.04 17.27
CA LEU A 18 9.17 -20.91 16.09
C LEU A 18 8.54 -20.21 14.87
N CYS A 19 7.92 -19.03 15.03
CA CYS A 19 7.21 -18.33 13.96
C CYS A 19 8.03 -17.27 13.22
N ALA A 20 9.26 -16.98 13.65
CA ALA A 20 10.20 -16.19 12.85
C ALA A 20 10.91 -17.10 11.86
N SER A 21 10.19 -17.62 10.85
CA SER A 21 10.84 -18.13 9.66
C SER A 21 11.43 -16.94 8.90
N LEU A 22 12.63 -16.52 9.31
CA LEU A 22 13.53 -15.80 8.43
C LEU A 22 13.75 -16.72 7.23
N ALA A 23 13.14 -16.39 6.09
CA ALA A 23 13.52 -16.96 4.82
C ALA A 23 14.97 -16.52 4.55
N THR A 24 15.94 -17.28 5.04
CA THR A 24 17.34 -17.06 4.69
C THR A 24 17.48 -17.42 3.22
N ALA A 25 18.05 -16.52 2.42
CA ALA A 25 18.49 -16.88 1.09
C ALA A 25 19.42 -18.09 1.24
N GLN A 26 19.07 -19.21 0.61
CA GLN A 26 19.91 -20.39 0.63
C GLN A 26 21.23 -20.03 -0.06
N ASP A 27 22.35 -20.20 0.64
CA ASP A 27 23.66 -19.92 0.06
C ASP A 27 23.90 -20.79 -1.18
N VAL A 28 24.43 -20.18 -2.23
CA VAL A 28 24.82 -20.89 -3.44
C VAL A 28 26.08 -21.69 -3.13
N THR A 29 25.94 -23.02 -3.10
CA THR A 29 27.09 -23.91 -2.91
C THR A 29 27.69 -24.30 -4.25
N LYS A 30 29.01 -24.23 -4.34
CA LYS A 30 29.75 -24.72 -5.50
C LYS A 30 29.97 -26.22 -5.35
N PRO A 31 29.47 -27.07 -6.25
CA PRO A 31 29.62 -28.52 -6.08
C PRO A 31 31.06 -28.99 -6.30
N TYR A 32 31.85 -28.32 -7.15
CA TYR A 32 33.24 -28.71 -7.42
C TYR A 32 34.21 -27.53 -7.41
N THR A 33 35.36 -27.72 -6.75
CA THR A 33 36.50 -26.79 -6.78
C THR A 33 37.69 -27.46 -7.46
N PHE A 34 38.10 -26.90 -8.61
CA PHE A 34 39.24 -27.42 -9.35
C PHE A 34 40.56 -27.01 -8.69
N SER A 35 41.45 -27.98 -8.47
CA SER A 35 42.82 -27.72 -8.04
C SER A 35 43.65 -27.15 -9.21
N PRO A 36 44.57 -26.21 -8.94
CA PRO A 36 45.45 -25.68 -9.98
C PRO A 36 46.18 -26.79 -10.74
N ASN A 37 46.32 -26.61 -12.06
CA ASN A 37 47.02 -27.54 -12.96
C ASN A 37 46.40 -28.96 -13.06
N THR A 38 45.21 -29.19 -12.50
CA THR A 38 44.46 -30.44 -12.69
C THR A 38 43.63 -30.35 -13.98
N PRO A 39 43.72 -31.33 -14.90
CA PRO A 39 42.82 -31.37 -16.05
C PRO A 39 41.36 -31.38 -15.58
N ALA A 40 40.54 -30.48 -16.12
CA ALA A 40 39.15 -30.36 -15.72
C ALA A 40 38.32 -31.55 -16.23
N SER A 41 37.51 -32.14 -15.34
CA SER A 41 36.52 -33.15 -15.74
C SER A 41 35.31 -32.47 -16.38
N ALA A 42 34.97 -32.84 -17.62
CA ALA A 42 33.80 -32.30 -18.31
C ALA A 42 32.50 -32.49 -17.49
N ALA A 43 32.37 -33.61 -16.78
CA ALA A 43 31.22 -33.88 -15.92
C ALA A 43 31.12 -32.89 -14.74
N GLU A 44 32.24 -32.58 -14.09
CA GLU A 44 32.30 -31.64 -12.96
C GLU A 44 32.09 -30.18 -13.42
N VAL A 45 32.60 -29.84 -14.59
CA VAL A 45 32.38 -28.54 -15.23
C VAL A 45 30.91 -28.36 -15.56
N ASN A 46 30.27 -29.35 -16.18
CA ASN A 46 28.84 -29.30 -16.52
C ASN A 46 27.97 -29.21 -15.26
N ALA A 47 28.26 -29.98 -14.22
CA ALA A 47 27.51 -29.93 -12.96
C ALA A 47 27.60 -28.54 -12.27
N ASN A 48 28.74 -27.86 -12.34
CA ASN A 48 28.85 -26.47 -11.88
C ASN A 48 27.97 -25.52 -12.72
N PHE A 49 27.91 -25.71 -14.05
CA PHE A 49 27.06 -24.90 -14.93
C PHE A 49 25.57 -25.15 -14.70
N ASP A 50 25.15 -26.39 -14.45
CA ASP A 50 23.76 -26.73 -14.13
C ASP A 50 23.29 -26.01 -12.87
N VAL A 51 24.10 -26.00 -11.81
CA VAL A 51 23.81 -25.23 -10.58
C VAL A 51 23.70 -23.74 -10.90
N LEU A 52 24.62 -23.20 -11.72
CA LEU A 52 24.56 -21.79 -12.11
C LEU A 52 23.27 -21.45 -12.87
N TYR A 53 22.86 -22.29 -13.83
CA TYR A 53 21.61 -22.09 -14.57
C TYR A 53 20.39 -22.16 -13.66
N GLU A 54 20.34 -23.12 -12.73
CA GLU A 54 19.25 -23.23 -11.77
C GLU A 54 19.14 -21.96 -10.90
N GLN A 55 20.27 -21.43 -10.42
CA GLN A 55 20.29 -20.20 -9.63
C GLN A 55 19.91 -18.97 -10.47
N ILE A 56 20.40 -18.86 -11.71
CA ILE A 56 20.03 -17.77 -12.62
C ILE A 56 18.52 -17.80 -12.87
N ASN A 57 17.94 -18.96 -13.17
CA ASN A 57 16.50 -19.08 -13.40
C ASN A 57 15.70 -18.70 -12.14
N LYS A 58 16.10 -19.18 -10.94
CA LYS A 58 15.47 -18.76 -9.67
C LYS A 58 15.55 -17.24 -9.44
N LEU A 59 16.69 -16.62 -9.77
CA LEU A 59 16.87 -15.17 -9.65
C LEU A 59 16.06 -14.41 -10.71
N THR A 60 16.02 -14.90 -11.94
CA THR A 60 15.20 -14.34 -13.03
C THR A 60 13.72 -14.41 -12.69
N ASP A 61 13.26 -15.51 -12.07
CA ASP A 61 11.88 -15.62 -11.58
C ASP A 61 11.60 -14.62 -10.46
N LYS A 62 12.52 -14.47 -9.48
CA LYS A 62 12.41 -13.45 -8.42
C LYS A 62 12.51 -12.00 -8.93
N LEU A 63 13.19 -11.78 -10.05
CA LEU A 63 13.37 -10.47 -10.67
C LEU A 63 12.25 -10.15 -11.68
N GLY A 64 11.49 -11.17 -12.10
CA GLY A 64 10.55 -11.13 -13.23
C GLY A 64 9.35 -10.21 -13.07
N SER A 65 8.95 -9.84 -11.84
CA SER A 65 8.07 -8.70 -11.58
C SER A 65 7.93 -8.44 -10.09
N ALA A 66 8.80 -7.61 -9.52
CA ALA A 66 8.51 -7.04 -8.21
C ALA A 66 7.14 -6.33 -8.22
N ILE A 67 6.72 -5.74 -9.35
CA ILE A 67 5.37 -5.19 -9.55
C ILE A 67 4.57 -6.15 -10.44
N VAL A 68 3.58 -6.81 -9.86
CA VAL A 68 2.70 -7.78 -10.52
C VAL A 68 1.69 -7.08 -11.43
N GLN A 69 1.07 -6.02 -10.93
CA GLN A 69 0.12 -5.20 -11.69
C GLN A 69 -0.06 -3.83 -11.03
N VAL A 70 -0.55 -2.89 -11.82
CA VAL A 70 -0.92 -1.55 -11.37
C VAL A 70 -2.30 -1.21 -11.89
N VAL A 71 -3.17 -0.76 -10.99
CA VAL A 71 -4.46 -0.15 -11.36
C VAL A 71 -4.50 1.27 -10.81
N SER A 72 -5.20 2.15 -11.52
CA SER A 72 -5.37 3.53 -11.07
C SER A 72 -6.71 4.09 -11.51
N PHE A 73 -7.14 5.11 -10.78
CA PHE A 73 -8.24 5.97 -11.16
C PHE A 73 -7.78 7.42 -11.03
N GLN A 74 -8.13 8.24 -12.01
CA GLN A 74 -7.83 9.66 -12.04
C GLN A 74 -9.05 10.43 -12.51
N ARG A 75 -9.25 11.62 -11.95
CA ARG A 75 -10.25 12.58 -12.41
C ARG A 75 -9.70 13.99 -12.42
N ASN A 76 -10.21 14.82 -13.32
CA ASN A 76 -9.80 16.21 -13.54
C ASN A 76 -10.99 17.20 -13.52
N ASP A 77 -12.20 16.71 -13.30
CA ASP A 77 -13.33 17.55 -12.94
C ASP A 77 -13.17 18.05 -11.49
N ALA A 78 -13.97 19.07 -11.14
CA ALA A 78 -13.89 19.76 -9.85
C ALA A 78 -15.17 19.58 -9.01
N PRO A 79 -15.50 18.34 -8.61
CA PRO A 79 -16.63 18.11 -7.72
C PRO A 79 -16.39 18.80 -6.38
N CYS A 80 -17.47 19.29 -5.77
CA CYS A 80 -17.44 19.83 -4.43
C CYS A 80 -18.42 19.12 -3.50
N SER A 81 -18.13 19.16 -2.21
CA SER A 81 -18.94 18.56 -1.16
C SER A 81 -18.80 19.30 0.14
N ASN A 82 -19.84 19.24 0.98
CA ASN A 82 -19.88 19.74 2.35
C ASN A 82 -20.17 18.63 3.37
N VAL A 83 -19.98 17.37 2.99
CA VAL A 83 -20.14 16.26 3.92
C VAL A 83 -18.87 16.17 4.77
N VAL A 84 -19.07 16.21 6.08
CA VAL A 84 -17.99 16.32 7.07
C VAL A 84 -17.29 14.98 7.30
N ILE A 85 -15.98 15.03 7.53
CA ILE A 85 -15.24 14.01 8.30
C ILE A 85 -14.57 14.75 9.46
N ARG A 86 -14.96 14.43 10.69
CA ARG A 86 -14.41 15.13 11.85
C ARG A 86 -12.94 14.74 12.06
N THR A 87 -12.13 15.74 12.42
CA THR A 87 -10.75 15.51 12.87
C THR A 87 -10.78 15.33 14.39
N ASP A 88 -10.97 14.09 14.85
CA ASP A 88 -11.04 13.73 16.27
C ASP A 88 -10.40 12.36 16.54
N ASP A 89 -10.60 11.82 17.76
CA ASP A 89 -10.02 10.54 18.22
C ASP A 89 -10.88 9.31 17.87
N THR A 90 -11.68 9.42 16.81
CA THR A 90 -12.46 8.29 16.28
C THR A 90 -11.99 7.91 14.88
N ILE A 91 -12.08 6.62 14.55
CA ILE A 91 -11.74 6.13 13.20
C ILE A 91 -12.82 6.63 12.23
N PRO A 92 -12.45 7.31 11.12
CA PRO A 92 -13.43 7.75 10.13
C PRO A 92 -14.31 6.61 9.64
N GLN A 93 -15.61 6.86 9.58
CA GLN A 93 -16.62 5.89 9.15
C GLN A 93 -16.99 6.08 7.67
N LYS A 94 -17.41 5.01 6.99
CA LYS A 94 -17.68 5.01 5.54
C LYS A 94 -18.83 5.92 5.10
N GLU A 95 -19.70 6.33 6.02
CA GLU A 95 -20.78 7.28 5.78
C GLU A 95 -20.32 8.76 5.86
N GLU A 96 -19.14 9.02 6.43
CA GLU A 96 -18.59 10.38 6.57
C GLU A 96 -17.87 10.84 5.29
N GLY A 97 -17.79 12.15 5.08
CA GLY A 97 -17.15 12.72 3.89
C GLY A 97 -17.83 12.36 2.58
N THR A 98 -17.15 12.62 1.47
CA THR A 98 -17.62 12.24 0.13
C THR A 98 -16.57 11.41 -0.58
N GLU A 99 -17.02 10.34 -1.24
CA GLU A 99 -16.17 9.51 -2.10
C GLU A 99 -15.80 10.29 -3.37
N PHE A 100 -14.52 10.58 -3.54
CA PHE A 100 -14.00 11.31 -4.70
C PHE A 100 -13.25 10.42 -5.68
N LEU A 101 -12.57 9.39 -5.18
CA LEU A 101 -11.76 8.46 -5.96
C LEU A 101 -12.10 7.03 -5.55
N SER A 102 -12.25 6.12 -6.52
CA SER A 102 -12.39 4.70 -6.26
C SER A 102 -11.70 3.88 -7.34
N VAL A 103 -11.02 2.82 -6.93
CA VAL A 103 -10.34 1.88 -7.84
C VAL A 103 -10.49 0.47 -7.29
N THR A 104 -10.71 -0.49 -8.19
CA THR A 104 -10.78 -1.91 -7.84
C THR A 104 -9.55 -2.63 -8.39
N ILE A 105 -8.92 -3.46 -7.56
CA ILE A 105 -7.87 -4.40 -7.97
C ILE A 105 -8.36 -5.83 -7.72
N THR A 106 -8.00 -6.78 -8.59
CA THR A 106 -8.16 -8.21 -8.31
C THR A 106 -6.76 -8.80 -8.18
N PRO A 107 -6.23 -8.97 -6.94
CA PRO A 107 -4.85 -9.44 -6.74
C PRO A 107 -4.61 -10.78 -7.44
N LYS A 108 -3.39 -10.97 -7.97
CA LYS A 108 -2.95 -12.24 -8.58
C LYS A 108 -2.48 -13.23 -7.53
N SER A 109 -2.06 -12.75 -6.36
CA SER A 109 -1.73 -13.59 -5.23
C SER A 109 -2.29 -13.03 -3.92
N ALA A 110 -2.78 -13.90 -3.06
CA ALA A 110 -3.18 -13.51 -1.70
C ALA A 110 -1.98 -13.08 -0.84
N ASP A 111 -0.77 -13.52 -1.18
CA ASP A 111 0.46 -13.23 -0.44
C ASP A 111 1.13 -11.91 -0.87
N SER A 112 0.72 -11.35 -2.01
CA SER A 112 1.25 -10.08 -2.51
C SER A 112 1.00 -8.92 -1.55
N LYS A 113 1.85 -7.89 -1.64
CA LYS A 113 1.65 -6.61 -0.99
C LYS A 113 0.94 -5.65 -1.94
N LEU A 114 0.01 -4.87 -1.41
CA LEU A 114 -0.63 -3.78 -2.10
C LEU A 114 -0.06 -2.48 -1.55
N LEU A 115 0.49 -1.64 -2.44
CA LEU A 115 0.86 -0.26 -2.15
C LEU A 115 -0.18 0.68 -2.76
N ILE A 116 -0.91 1.39 -1.92
CA ILE A 116 -1.97 2.32 -2.29
C ILE A 116 -1.44 3.74 -2.11
N ASP A 117 -1.37 4.49 -3.21
CA ASP A 117 -0.96 5.89 -3.22
C ASP A 117 -2.12 6.78 -3.66
N VAL A 118 -2.41 7.80 -2.87
CA VAL A 118 -3.36 8.87 -3.18
C VAL A 118 -2.58 10.16 -3.37
N ASN A 119 -2.77 10.79 -4.53
CA ASN A 119 -2.26 12.12 -4.82
C ASN A 119 -3.44 12.99 -5.27
N ALA A 120 -3.86 13.88 -4.38
CA ALA A 120 -5.00 14.75 -4.60
C ALA A 120 -4.67 16.20 -4.26
N PHE A 121 -5.51 17.08 -4.79
CA PHE A 121 -5.42 18.52 -4.59
C PHE A 121 -6.83 19.09 -4.50
N GLY A 122 -7.04 20.07 -3.63
CA GLY A 122 -8.31 20.76 -3.55
C GLY A 122 -8.22 22.00 -2.67
N SER A 123 -9.34 22.70 -2.54
CA SER A 123 -9.48 23.82 -1.63
C SER A 123 -10.66 23.65 -0.70
N VAL A 124 -10.71 24.48 0.33
CA VAL A 124 -11.88 24.61 1.22
C VAL A 124 -12.27 26.08 1.39
N ASP A 125 -13.55 26.33 1.61
CA ASP A 125 -14.13 27.66 1.75
C ASP A 125 -14.14 28.11 3.24
N GLY A 126 -13.03 27.89 3.96
CA GLY A 126 -12.92 28.20 5.39
C GLY A 126 -11.56 27.90 6.00
N GLY A 127 -11.26 28.49 7.17
CA GLY A 127 -10.11 28.08 8.00
C GLY A 127 -10.41 26.80 8.76
N LEU A 128 -10.11 25.64 8.17
CA LEU A 128 -10.65 24.34 8.58
C LEU A 128 -9.65 23.20 8.42
N ASN A 129 -9.94 22.07 9.04
CA ASN A 129 -9.25 20.82 8.77
C ASN A 129 -9.94 20.08 7.62
N ILE A 130 -9.14 19.48 6.75
CA ILE A 130 -9.57 18.61 5.65
C ILE A 130 -9.04 17.23 5.98
N THR A 131 -9.94 16.30 6.28
CA THR A 131 -9.61 14.91 6.56
C THR A 131 -9.77 14.08 5.29
N THR A 132 -8.78 13.26 4.99
CA THR A 132 -8.82 12.27 3.90
C THR A 132 -8.68 10.89 4.49
N ALA A 133 -9.59 9.98 4.13
CA ALA A 133 -9.64 8.62 4.64
C ALA A 133 -9.75 7.59 3.51
N LEU A 134 -8.97 6.52 3.64
CA LEU A 134 -8.94 5.38 2.72
C LEU A 134 -9.81 4.25 3.28
N PHE A 135 -10.80 3.82 2.50
CA PHE A 135 -11.69 2.71 2.84
C PHE A 135 -11.48 1.54 1.89
N LYS A 136 -11.82 0.34 2.37
CA LYS A 136 -11.78 -0.90 1.62
C LYS A 136 -13.16 -1.54 1.60
N ASP A 137 -13.62 -1.88 0.39
CA ASP A 137 -14.88 -2.56 0.10
C ASP A 137 -16.08 -1.90 0.80
N SER A 138 -16.75 -2.63 1.69
CA SER A 138 -17.87 -2.19 2.50
C SER A 138 -17.54 -2.03 3.98
N ASP A 139 -16.25 -2.12 4.34
CA ASP A 139 -15.79 -2.06 5.72
C ASP A 139 -16.18 -0.69 6.32
N PRO A 140 -16.72 -0.66 7.56
CA PRO A 140 -17.19 0.59 8.17
C PRO A 140 -16.04 1.54 8.47
N ASN A 141 -14.88 0.99 8.84
CA ASN A 141 -13.72 1.74 9.31
C ASN A 141 -12.73 2.04 8.16
N ALA A 142 -12.15 3.23 8.17
CA ALA A 142 -11.02 3.55 7.31
C ALA A 142 -9.78 2.71 7.67
N LEU A 143 -9.02 2.31 6.64
CA LEU A 143 -7.70 1.66 6.79
C LEU A 143 -6.60 2.66 7.15
N ALA A 144 -6.72 3.90 6.67
CA ALA A 144 -5.78 4.98 6.91
C ALA A 144 -6.50 6.33 6.80
N ALA A 145 -6.03 7.32 7.54
CA ALA A 145 -6.51 8.69 7.45
C ALA A 145 -5.39 9.70 7.70
N ILE A 146 -5.49 10.87 7.07
CA ILE A 146 -4.63 12.03 7.29
C ILE A 146 -5.50 13.28 7.40
N SER A 147 -4.96 14.34 7.99
CA SER A 147 -5.60 15.66 7.97
C SER A 147 -4.60 16.73 7.56
N VAL A 148 -5.10 17.75 6.87
CA VAL A 148 -4.36 18.97 6.54
C VAL A 148 -5.19 20.17 6.97
N THR A 149 -4.53 21.18 7.55
CA THR A 149 -5.20 22.40 7.99
C THR A 149 -5.07 23.49 6.93
N ALA A 150 -6.21 24.03 6.51
CA ALA A 150 -6.31 25.23 5.69
C ALA A 150 -6.47 26.46 6.61
N PRO A 151 -5.64 27.52 6.47
CA PRO A 151 -5.69 28.71 7.32
C PRO A 151 -6.83 29.68 6.99
N GLY A 152 -7.58 29.48 5.89
CA GLY A 152 -8.65 30.38 5.50
C GLY A 152 -9.34 29.96 4.20
N ASN A 153 -10.23 30.81 3.72
CA ASN A 153 -11.03 30.57 2.54
C ASN A 153 -10.17 30.40 1.29
N ASP A 154 -10.65 29.56 0.37
CA ASP A 154 -10.03 29.30 -0.92
C ASP A 154 -8.57 28.86 -0.79
N TYR A 155 -8.19 28.27 0.34
CA TYR A 155 -6.84 27.80 0.56
C TYR A 155 -6.68 26.43 -0.09
N ARG A 156 -5.65 26.29 -0.91
CA ARG A 156 -5.39 25.08 -1.69
C ARG A 156 -4.40 24.20 -0.93
N VAL A 157 -4.74 22.92 -0.78
CA VAL A 157 -3.92 21.95 -0.05
C VAL A 157 -3.55 20.78 -0.95
N PRO A 158 -2.29 20.31 -0.90
CA PRO A 158 -1.95 18.99 -1.40
C PRO A 158 -2.42 17.93 -0.40
N ILE A 159 -2.85 16.78 -0.92
CA ILE A 159 -3.31 15.63 -0.13
C ILE A 159 -2.53 14.42 -0.62
N LEU A 160 -1.67 13.89 0.25
CA LEU A 160 -0.80 12.74 -0.05
C LEU A 160 -0.99 11.68 1.03
N LEU A 161 -1.63 10.57 0.67
CA LEU A 161 -1.84 9.42 1.57
C LEU A 161 -1.20 8.19 0.91
N SER A 162 -0.36 7.48 1.65
CA SER A 162 0.18 6.18 1.23
C SER A 162 -0.14 5.12 2.29
N HIS A 163 -0.55 3.94 1.85
CA HIS A 163 -0.87 2.81 2.70
C HIS A 163 -0.37 1.52 2.07
N HIS A 164 0.12 0.60 2.89
CA HIS A 164 0.50 -0.74 2.43
C HIS A 164 -0.25 -1.81 3.22
N MET A 165 -0.64 -2.89 2.55
CA MET A 165 -1.29 -4.02 3.17
C MET A 165 -0.99 -5.32 2.41
N THR A 166 -1.14 -6.47 3.06
CA THR A 166 -1.20 -7.75 2.34
C THR A 166 -2.52 -7.83 1.57
N ALA A 167 -2.49 -8.37 0.35
CA ALA A 167 -3.70 -8.58 -0.47
C ALA A 167 -4.71 -9.47 0.27
N GLY A 168 -4.25 -10.59 0.83
CA GLY A 168 -5.03 -11.51 1.67
C GLY A 168 -6.13 -12.29 0.93
N THR A 169 -6.32 -12.02 -0.36
CA THR A 169 -7.32 -12.66 -1.22
C THR A 169 -6.95 -12.45 -2.69
N VAL A 170 -7.50 -13.29 -3.57
CA VAL A 170 -7.51 -13.09 -5.03
C VAL A 170 -8.87 -12.58 -5.53
N SER A 171 -9.80 -12.30 -4.61
CA SER A 171 -11.08 -11.64 -4.94
C SER A 171 -10.87 -10.15 -5.19
N PRO A 172 -11.77 -9.48 -5.94
CA PRO A 172 -11.71 -8.04 -6.12
C PRO A 172 -11.73 -7.29 -4.78
N ILE A 173 -10.86 -6.29 -4.65
CA ILE A 173 -10.79 -5.35 -3.54
C ILE A 173 -11.00 -3.95 -4.11
N THR A 174 -11.99 -3.23 -3.58
CA THR A 174 -12.31 -1.85 -3.97
C THR A 174 -11.77 -0.89 -2.93
N PHE A 175 -10.86 -0.02 -3.32
CA PHE A 175 -10.40 1.09 -2.50
C PHE A 175 -11.21 2.35 -2.82
N LYS A 176 -11.54 3.12 -1.77
CA LYS A 176 -12.32 4.36 -1.86
C LYS A 176 -11.65 5.44 -1.05
N VAL A 177 -11.42 6.60 -1.64
CA VAL A 177 -10.91 7.78 -0.95
C VAL A 177 -12.07 8.72 -0.67
N ARG A 178 -12.33 8.95 0.61
CA ARG A 178 -13.32 9.92 1.05
C ARG A 178 -12.61 11.12 1.65
N ILE A 179 -13.08 12.31 1.27
CA ILE A 179 -12.56 13.59 1.77
C ILE A 179 -13.72 14.36 2.36
N GLY A 180 -13.50 14.99 3.51
CA GLY A 180 -14.46 15.88 4.14
C GLY A 180 -13.73 16.95 4.95
N GLU A 181 -14.34 18.12 5.06
CA GLU A 181 -13.87 19.17 5.96
C GLU A 181 -14.56 19.07 7.32
N SER A 182 -14.13 19.86 8.30
CA SER A 182 -14.50 19.69 9.71
C SER A 182 -15.82 20.35 10.19
N GLN A 183 -16.48 21.20 9.40
CA GLN A 183 -17.57 22.09 9.86
C GLN A 183 -18.78 22.28 8.91
N GLY A 184 -18.84 21.63 7.75
CA GLY A 184 -19.95 21.71 6.79
C GLY A 184 -19.77 22.75 5.68
N TYR A 185 -18.54 23.22 5.45
CA TYR A 185 -18.19 24.09 4.31
C TYR A 185 -17.86 23.28 3.07
N HIS A 186 -17.71 23.95 1.91
CA HIS A 186 -17.34 23.24 0.69
C HIS A 186 -15.85 22.93 0.65
N PHE A 187 -15.53 21.65 0.52
CA PHE A 187 -14.29 21.20 -0.09
C PHE A 187 -14.50 21.03 -1.61
N THR A 188 -13.57 21.52 -2.41
CA THR A 188 -13.57 21.40 -3.87
C THR A 188 -12.32 20.65 -4.33
N LEU A 189 -12.49 19.45 -4.90
CA LEU A 189 -11.38 18.71 -5.50
C LEU A 189 -10.95 19.40 -6.80
N ASN A 190 -9.66 19.38 -7.14
CA ASN A 190 -9.10 19.92 -8.40
C ASN A 190 -9.47 21.39 -8.69
N GLY A 191 -9.90 22.13 -7.68
CA GLY A 191 -10.66 23.35 -7.90
C GLY A 191 -10.73 24.25 -6.68
N MET A 192 -11.59 25.26 -6.80
CA MET A 192 -11.84 26.28 -5.79
C MET A 192 -13.25 26.84 -5.89
N GLY A 193 -13.94 26.99 -4.76
CA GLY A 193 -15.33 27.48 -4.70
C GLY A 193 -16.27 26.75 -5.66
N CYS A 194 -16.22 25.41 -5.68
CA CYS A 194 -16.96 24.56 -6.62
C CYS A 194 -16.69 24.82 -8.11
N ASN A 195 -15.55 25.43 -8.45
CA ASN A 195 -15.13 25.69 -9.82
C ASN A 195 -13.81 25.01 -10.13
N LYS A 196 -13.61 24.64 -11.39
CA LYS A 196 -12.34 24.08 -11.87
C LYS A 196 -11.22 25.11 -11.82
N LEU A 197 -10.03 24.68 -11.42
CA LEU A 197 -8.80 25.47 -11.57
C LEU A 197 -8.02 25.05 -12.82
N TYR A 198 -7.14 25.94 -13.27
CA TYR A 198 -6.20 25.70 -14.39
C TYR A 198 -6.87 25.24 -15.69
N GLY A 199 -8.07 25.76 -15.99
CA GLY A 199 -8.82 25.33 -17.17
C GLY A 199 -9.30 23.88 -17.13
N GLY A 200 -9.22 23.19 -15.98
CA GLY A 200 -9.63 21.79 -15.81
C GLY A 200 -8.53 20.75 -16.01
N VAL A 201 -7.25 21.16 -15.98
CA VAL A 201 -6.12 20.21 -16.06
C VAL A 201 -5.60 19.75 -14.70
N ALA A 202 -6.03 20.38 -13.60
CA ALA A 202 -5.75 19.83 -12.27
C ALA A 202 -6.39 18.44 -12.15
N ALA A 203 -5.61 17.48 -11.67
CA ALA A 203 -6.03 16.11 -11.55
C ALA A 203 -5.65 15.53 -10.19
N SER A 204 -6.52 14.65 -9.70
CA SER A 204 -6.33 13.88 -8.48
C SER A 204 -6.47 12.40 -8.81
N SER A 205 -5.72 11.54 -8.13
CA SER A 205 -5.60 10.13 -8.46
C SER A 205 -5.42 9.23 -7.23
N ILE A 206 -5.87 7.99 -7.40
CA ILE A 206 -5.50 6.85 -6.56
C ILE A 206 -4.85 5.81 -7.46
N ARG A 207 -3.76 5.21 -6.98
CA ARG A 207 -3.06 4.10 -7.63
C ARG A 207 -2.87 2.97 -6.63
N VAL A 208 -3.06 1.74 -7.09
CA VAL A 208 -2.76 0.52 -6.33
C VAL A 208 -1.76 -0.29 -7.13
N MET A 209 -0.61 -0.57 -6.54
CA MET A 209 0.41 -1.45 -7.09
C MET A 209 0.40 -2.77 -6.30
N GLU A 210 0.20 -3.88 -6.99
CA GLU A 210 0.44 -5.20 -6.41
C GLU A 210 1.92 -5.57 -6.60
N ILE A 211 2.56 -5.95 -5.51
CA ILE A 211 3.98 -6.23 -5.42
C ILE A 211 4.13 -7.69 -4.94
N GLU A 212 4.97 -8.46 -5.62
CA GLU A 212 5.33 -9.81 -5.18
C GLU A 212 6.09 -9.76 -3.84
N ASN A 213 5.83 -10.74 -2.98
CA ASN A 213 6.42 -10.80 -1.64
C ASN A 213 7.71 -11.60 -1.61
#